data_AF-A0A3S0ZSE3-F1
#
_entry.id   AF-A0A3S0ZSE3-F1
#
_cell.length_a   1.000
_cell.length_b   1.000
_cell.length_c   1.000
_cell.angle_alpha   90.00
_cell.angle_beta   90.00
_cell.angle_gamma   90.00
#
_symmetry.space_group_name_H-M   'P 1'
#
loop_
_entity.id
_entity.type
_entity.pdbx_description
1 polymer ?
#
loop_
_entity_poly.entity_id
_entity_poly.type
_entity_poly.pdbx_seq_one_letter_code
_entity_poly.pdbx_strand_id
1 'polypeptide(L)'
;MASMWLERLKLPLTLMVVQVIFIILFCAFIDYDDDASPAGIRPKSKAGNGTDGVVEPMEQAAEGPNSLHMYYGMFQDVHVMIFIGFGFLMMFLKRYGFSSVGLNMLISALAIQWSTIVAGLVHNHGDSFTVSVTSMLTADFASAAVLITFGALLGKTSPLQMVIITLVEIVVFAVNEYIGVEVFKAVDIGGSMFVHAFGAYFGLAVSRVLHREDVEKSQKEGSVYHSDMFAVVGSVFLWMFWPSFNSALAVEDAQHRAVLNTYFALAACCVTTFALSSVLDKHSKFDMV
;
A
#
# COMPACT_ATOMS: atom_id res chain seq x y z
N MET A 1 21.24 27.72 21.09
CA MET A 1 20.61 28.17 19.81
C MET A 1 21.06 27.33 18.61
N ALA A 2 22.35 27.13 18.35
CA ALA A 2 22.82 26.30 17.24
C ALA A 2 22.35 24.82 17.30
N SER A 3 22.34 24.22 18.49
CA SER A 3 21.85 22.84 18.70
C SER A 3 20.36 22.66 18.38
N MET A 4 19.50 23.59 18.81
CA MET A 4 18.06 23.59 18.48
C MET A 4 17.80 23.77 16.99
N TRP A 5 18.63 24.56 16.30
CA TRP A 5 18.54 24.73 14.85
C TRP A 5 18.91 23.44 14.11
N LEU A 6 19.98 22.77 14.53
CA LEU A 6 20.40 21.48 13.98
C LEU A 6 19.34 20.38 14.21
N GLU A 7 18.66 20.36 15.36
CA GLU A 7 17.58 19.42 15.62
C GLU A 7 16.35 19.62 14.72
N ARG A 8 16.00 20.88 14.40
CA ARG A 8 14.90 21.21 13.49
C ARG A 8 15.17 20.80 12.05
N LEU A 9 16.45 20.69 11.66
CA LEU A 9 16.85 20.33 10.30
C LEU A 9 16.94 18.82 10.07
N LYS A 10 16.91 17.98 11.13
CA LYS A 10 17.07 16.52 10.99
C LYS A 10 16.03 15.93 10.02
N LEU A 11 14.75 16.09 10.31
CA LEU A 11 13.68 15.52 9.47
C LEU A 11 13.67 16.12 8.05
N PRO A 12 13.66 17.47 7.86
CA PRO A 12 13.69 18.04 6.51
C PRO A 12 14.89 17.60 5.68
N LEU A 13 16.09 17.59 6.28
CA LEU A 13 17.31 17.17 5.58
C LEU A 13 17.24 15.68 5.22
N THR A 14 16.78 14.82 6.13
CA THR A 14 16.59 13.39 5.82
C THR A 14 15.62 13.21 4.67
N LEU A 15 14.47 13.88 4.68
CA LEU A 15 13.48 13.78 3.60
C LEU A 15 14.05 14.26 2.25
N MET A 16 14.77 15.39 2.24
CA MET A 16 15.39 15.90 1.01
C MET A 16 16.48 14.96 0.47
N VAL A 17 17.33 14.42 1.35
CA VAL A 17 18.37 13.45 0.95
C VAL A 17 17.74 12.18 0.38
N VAL A 18 16.73 11.63 1.06
CA VAL A 18 16.00 10.44 0.60
C VAL A 18 15.33 10.70 -0.76
N GLN A 19 14.67 11.85 -0.93
CA GLN A 19 14.01 12.18 -2.19
C GLN A 19 15.01 12.35 -3.34
N VAL A 20 16.17 12.96 -3.10
CA VAL A 20 17.24 13.06 -4.11
C VAL A 20 17.75 11.67 -4.50
N ILE A 21 17.96 10.78 -3.53
CA ILE A 21 18.35 9.39 -3.79
C ILE A 21 17.30 8.69 -4.66
N PHE A 22 16.01 8.85 -4.35
CA PHE A 22 14.94 8.24 -5.13
C PHE A 22 14.95 8.74 -6.56
N ILE A 23 15.06 10.06 -6.79
CA ILE A 23 15.13 10.62 -8.15
C ILE A 23 16.30 10.01 -8.93
N ILE A 24 17.49 9.90 -8.31
CA ILE A 24 18.66 9.29 -8.96
C ILE A 24 18.37 7.82 -9.33
N LEU A 25 17.77 7.04 -8.42
CA LEU A 25 17.46 5.63 -8.66
C LEU A 25 16.37 5.44 -9.72
N PHE A 26 15.33 6.29 -9.73
CA PHE A 26 14.33 6.31 -10.79
C PHE A 26 14.98 6.56 -12.15
N CYS A 27 15.83 7.58 -12.27
CA CYS A 27 16.54 7.87 -13.51
C CYS A 27 17.51 6.76 -13.95
N ALA A 28 18.06 5.99 -13.01
CA ALA A 28 19.05 4.95 -13.30
C ALA A 28 18.42 3.61 -13.70
N PHE A 29 17.28 3.25 -13.11
CA PHE A 29 16.74 1.88 -13.21
C PHE A 29 15.34 1.79 -13.82
N ILE A 30 14.60 2.88 -13.94
CA ILE A 30 13.17 2.83 -14.25
C ILE A 30 12.88 3.48 -15.60
N ASP A 31 12.14 2.76 -16.45
CA ASP A 31 11.55 3.29 -17.68
C ASP A 31 10.04 3.02 -17.72
N TYR A 32 9.33 3.58 -18.70
CA TYR A 32 7.92 3.29 -18.93
C TYR A 32 7.72 1.95 -19.61
N ASP A 33 6.59 1.28 -19.33
CA ASP A 33 6.17 0.13 -20.11
C ASP A 33 5.76 0.51 -21.55
N ASP A 34 5.49 -0.49 -22.39
CA ASP A 34 5.14 -0.26 -23.80
C ASP A 34 3.84 0.53 -23.97
N ASP A 35 2.89 0.37 -23.05
CA ASP A 35 1.59 1.04 -23.05
C ASP A 35 1.73 2.54 -22.75
N ALA A 36 2.63 2.92 -21.84
CA ALA A 36 2.95 4.30 -21.49
C ALA A 36 4.05 4.93 -22.37
N SER A 37 4.82 4.12 -23.10
CA SER A 37 5.87 4.60 -24.00
C SER A 37 5.31 5.34 -25.22
N PRO A 38 6.01 6.39 -25.73
CA PRO A 38 5.60 7.08 -26.94
C PRO A 38 5.44 6.13 -28.13
N ALA A 39 4.39 6.33 -28.95
CA ALA A 39 4.03 5.44 -30.06
C ALA A 39 5.16 5.16 -31.07
N GLY A 40 6.17 6.03 -31.17
CA GLY A 40 7.34 5.84 -32.05
C GLY A 40 8.43 4.92 -31.50
N ILE A 41 8.37 4.53 -30.22
CA ILE A 41 9.40 3.73 -29.52
C ILE A 41 8.89 2.32 -29.20
N ARG A 42 7.57 2.08 -29.30
CA ARG A 42 6.97 0.75 -29.07
C ARG A 42 7.70 -0.31 -29.90
N PRO A 43 8.17 -1.40 -29.28
CA PRO A 43 8.74 -2.51 -30.02
C PRO A 43 7.70 -2.97 -31.02
N LYS A 44 8.00 -2.89 -32.32
CA LYS A 44 7.16 -3.53 -33.34
C LYS A 44 7.09 -5.00 -32.95
N SER A 45 5.90 -5.48 -32.58
CA SER A 45 5.72 -6.89 -32.23
C SER A 45 6.38 -7.73 -33.32
N LYS A 46 7.05 -8.82 -32.92
CA LYS A 46 7.61 -9.78 -33.87
C LYS A 46 6.45 -10.42 -34.63
N ALA A 47 6.01 -9.77 -35.71
CA ALA A 47 5.22 -10.40 -36.75
C ALA A 47 6.03 -11.61 -37.22
N GLY A 48 5.45 -12.80 -37.06
CA GLY A 48 6.10 -14.05 -37.42
C GLY A 48 6.63 -14.01 -38.85
N ASN A 49 7.78 -14.65 -39.06
CA ASN A 49 8.31 -14.95 -40.38
C ASN A 49 7.23 -15.69 -41.19
N GLY A 50 6.60 -14.99 -42.12
CA GLY A 50 5.64 -15.52 -43.09
C GLY A 50 5.90 -14.84 -44.42
N THR A 51 6.23 -15.65 -45.42
CA THR A 51 6.65 -15.34 -46.79
C THR A 51 5.73 -14.40 -47.57
N ASP A 52 6.36 -13.55 -48.39
CA ASP A 52 5.91 -12.94 -49.65
C ASP A 52 4.42 -12.98 -50.00
N GLY A 53 3.79 -11.79 -50.06
CA GLY A 53 2.57 -11.60 -50.82
C GLY A 53 1.70 -10.41 -50.41
N VAL A 54 1.69 -9.38 -51.26
CA VAL A 54 0.64 -8.35 -51.40
C VAL A 54 0.46 -7.38 -50.20
N VAL A 55 0.88 -6.13 -50.44
CA VAL A 55 0.62 -4.99 -49.55
C VAL A 55 -0.87 -4.63 -49.64
N GLU A 56 -1.67 -5.16 -48.72
CA GLU A 56 -2.93 -4.52 -48.35
C GLU A 56 -2.65 -3.31 -47.44
N PRO A 57 -3.48 -2.25 -47.45
CA PRO A 57 -3.33 -1.17 -46.48
C PRO A 57 -3.45 -1.79 -45.09
N MET A 58 -2.40 -1.66 -44.29
CA MET A 58 -2.33 -2.12 -42.90
C MET A 58 -3.56 -1.62 -42.14
N GLU A 59 -4.60 -2.44 -42.10
CA GLU A 59 -5.69 -2.31 -41.15
C GLU A 59 -5.01 -2.35 -39.78
N GLN A 60 -5.19 -1.28 -39.01
CA GLN A 60 -4.61 -1.11 -37.67
C GLN A 60 -4.72 -2.44 -36.94
N ALA A 61 -3.58 -3.11 -36.75
CA ALA A 61 -3.49 -4.27 -35.90
C ALA A 61 -4.13 -3.85 -34.59
N ALA A 62 -5.26 -4.46 -34.26
CA ALA A 62 -6.02 -4.14 -33.07
C ALA A 62 -5.12 -4.43 -31.86
N GLU A 63 -4.36 -3.41 -31.43
CA GLU A 63 -3.69 -3.40 -30.14
C GLU A 63 -4.77 -3.68 -29.11
N GLY A 64 -4.56 -4.71 -28.28
CA GLY A 64 -5.45 -4.99 -27.16
C GLY A 64 -5.67 -3.73 -26.32
N PRO A 65 -6.78 -3.64 -25.57
CA PRO A 65 -7.06 -2.45 -24.79
C PRO A 65 -5.90 -2.18 -23.81
N ASN A 66 -5.40 -0.94 -23.84
CA ASN A 66 -4.33 -0.45 -22.97
C ASN A 66 -4.59 -0.87 -21.51
N SER A 67 -3.59 -1.41 -20.83
CA SER A 67 -3.68 -1.93 -19.47
C SER A 67 -4.25 -0.92 -18.47
N LEU A 68 -4.06 0.39 -18.72
CA LEU A 68 -4.69 1.48 -17.96
C LEU A 68 -6.22 1.33 -17.90
N HIS A 69 -6.88 1.00 -19.01
CA HIS A 69 -8.33 0.86 -19.04
C HIS A 69 -8.83 -0.32 -18.20
N MET A 70 -7.99 -1.34 -17.99
CA MET A 70 -8.36 -2.52 -17.20
C MET A 70 -8.14 -2.28 -15.70
N TYR A 71 -7.01 -1.69 -15.33
CA TYR A 71 -6.56 -1.66 -13.93
C TYR A 71 -6.78 -0.33 -13.22
N TYR A 72 -6.98 0.78 -13.96
CA TYR A 72 -7.01 2.12 -13.34
C TYR A 72 -8.13 2.28 -12.30
N GLY A 73 -9.32 1.72 -12.55
CA GLY A 73 -10.42 1.78 -11.58
C GLY A 73 -10.06 1.10 -10.25
N MET A 74 -9.52 -0.13 -10.30
CA MET A 74 -9.10 -0.84 -9.09
C MET A 74 -7.89 -0.18 -8.42
N PHE A 75 -6.96 0.39 -9.21
CA PHE A 75 -5.89 1.22 -8.67
C PHE A 75 -6.46 2.40 -7.87
N GLN A 76 -7.42 3.15 -8.41
CA GLN A 76 -8.01 4.28 -7.71
C GLN A 76 -8.65 3.86 -6.38
N ASP A 77 -9.38 2.74 -6.38
CA ASP A 77 -10.00 2.19 -5.17
C ASP A 77 -8.94 1.88 -4.10
N VAL A 78 -7.88 1.14 -4.47
CA VAL A 78 -6.77 0.80 -3.57
C VAL A 78 -6.05 2.06 -3.09
N HIS A 79 -5.79 3.02 -3.97
CA HIS A 79 -5.13 4.27 -3.62
C HIS A 79 -5.96 5.08 -2.62
N VAL A 80 -7.29 5.10 -2.76
CA VAL A 80 -8.19 5.73 -1.78
C VAL A 80 -8.13 4.98 -0.43
N MET A 81 -8.01 3.66 -0.43
CA MET A 81 -7.80 2.89 0.82
C MET A 81 -6.52 3.32 1.54
N ILE A 82 -5.41 3.54 0.81
CA ILE A 82 -4.12 3.98 1.38
C ILE A 82 -4.21 5.36 2.01
N PHE A 83 -4.79 6.34 1.30
CA PHE A 83 -4.73 7.74 1.74
C PHE A 83 -5.92 8.16 2.62
N ILE A 84 -7.13 7.72 2.29
CA ILE A 84 -8.35 8.04 3.04
C ILE A 84 -8.67 6.92 4.03
N GLY A 85 -8.70 5.66 3.57
CA GLY A 85 -9.07 4.51 4.39
C GLY A 85 -8.24 4.40 5.67
N PHE A 86 -6.95 4.07 5.54
CA PHE A 86 -6.01 4.01 6.66
C PHE A 86 -5.84 5.36 7.36
N GLY A 87 -5.69 6.45 6.60
CA GLY A 87 -5.45 7.78 7.15
C GLY A 87 -6.53 8.23 8.14
N PHE A 88 -7.80 8.08 7.76
CA PHE A 88 -8.94 8.43 8.61
C PHE A 88 -9.21 7.37 9.68
N LEU A 89 -9.05 6.08 9.40
CA LEU A 89 -9.23 5.01 10.39
C LEU A 89 -8.38 5.26 11.65
N MET A 90 -7.13 5.67 11.45
CA MET A 90 -6.18 5.96 12.54
C MET A 90 -6.49 7.27 13.28
N MET A 91 -7.50 8.06 12.87
CA MET A 91 -7.89 9.29 13.56
C MET A 91 -8.62 9.06 14.88
N PHE A 92 -8.96 7.81 15.23
CA PHE A 92 -9.71 7.50 16.46
C PHE A 92 -9.03 8.06 17.72
N LEU A 93 -7.70 8.20 17.74
CA LEU A 93 -6.95 8.79 18.84
C LEU A 93 -7.28 10.28 19.04
N LYS A 94 -7.96 10.59 20.16
CA LYS A 94 -8.50 11.92 20.52
C LYS A 94 -7.53 13.09 20.49
N ARG A 95 -6.21 12.85 20.52
CA ARG A 95 -5.16 13.89 20.49
C ARG A 95 -4.08 13.65 19.43
N TYR A 96 -4.35 12.82 18.43
CA TYR A 96 -3.38 12.46 17.40
C TYR A 96 -3.87 12.60 15.96
N GLY A 97 -5.11 13.08 15.72
CA GLY A 97 -5.72 13.13 14.39
C GLY A 97 -4.89 13.82 13.29
N PHE A 98 -4.25 14.95 13.58
CA PHE A 98 -3.37 15.62 12.59
C PHE A 98 -2.12 14.80 12.25
N SER A 99 -1.52 14.18 13.27
CA SER A 99 -0.36 13.31 13.06
C SER A 99 -0.77 12.01 12.38
N SER A 100 -1.95 11.47 12.66
CA SER A 100 -2.51 10.31 11.96
C SER A 100 -2.54 10.51 10.45
N VAL A 101 -3.32 11.49 9.97
CA VAL A 101 -3.49 11.72 8.52
C VAL A 101 -2.22 12.28 7.90
N GLY A 102 -1.54 13.22 8.57
CA GLY A 102 -0.34 13.85 8.05
C GLY A 102 0.85 12.89 7.91
N LEU A 103 1.05 12.01 8.89
CA LEU A 103 2.10 10.99 8.80
C LEU A 103 1.70 9.85 7.86
N ASN A 104 0.42 9.46 7.81
CA ASN A 104 -0.07 8.54 6.79
C ASN A 104 0.29 9.06 5.39
N MET A 105 -0.04 10.33 5.07
CA MET A 105 0.30 10.93 3.79
C MET A 105 1.80 10.88 3.49
N LEU A 106 2.64 11.28 4.45
CA LEU A 106 4.10 11.29 4.29
C LEU A 106 4.66 9.87 4.07
N ILE A 107 4.24 8.92 4.91
CA ILE A 107 4.74 7.54 4.89
C ILE A 107 4.27 6.82 3.64
N SER A 108 3.01 6.98 3.24
CA SER A 108 2.50 6.38 2.00
C SER A 108 3.21 6.94 0.78
N ALA A 109 3.39 8.26 0.68
CA ALA A 109 4.12 8.88 -0.43
C ALA A 109 5.59 8.42 -0.51
N LEU A 110 6.22 8.16 0.64
CA LEU A 110 7.56 7.58 0.71
C LEU A 110 7.55 6.10 0.29
N ALA A 111 6.61 5.32 0.82
CA ALA A 111 6.51 3.88 0.63
C ALA A 111 6.23 3.52 -0.83
N ILE A 112 5.34 4.23 -1.53
CA ILE A 112 5.03 3.93 -2.95
C ILE A 112 6.25 4.13 -3.85
N GLN A 113 7.02 5.19 -3.64
CA GLN A 113 8.24 5.44 -4.42
C GLN A 113 9.31 4.38 -4.10
N TRP A 114 9.52 4.11 -2.81
CA TRP A 114 10.56 3.19 -2.38
C TRP A 114 10.27 1.74 -2.76
N SER A 115 9.02 1.30 -2.59
CA SER A 115 8.59 -0.05 -2.97
C SER A 115 8.69 -0.28 -4.47
N THR A 116 8.34 0.72 -5.30
CA THR A 116 8.53 0.63 -6.76
C THR A 116 10.00 0.34 -7.10
N ILE A 117 10.94 1.08 -6.50
CA ILE A 117 12.38 0.86 -6.72
C ILE A 117 12.81 -0.52 -6.22
N VAL A 118 12.54 -0.84 -4.96
CA VAL A 118 13.04 -2.05 -4.30
C VAL A 118 12.44 -3.30 -4.93
N ALA A 119 11.11 -3.35 -5.10
CA ALA A 119 10.44 -4.50 -5.69
C ALA A 119 10.92 -4.72 -7.13
N GLY A 120 11.04 -3.66 -7.93
CA GLY A 120 11.56 -3.76 -9.29
C GLY A 120 12.99 -4.29 -9.33
N LEU A 121 13.90 -3.79 -8.49
CA LEU A 121 15.28 -4.30 -8.40
C LEU A 121 15.35 -5.75 -7.92
N VAL A 122 14.53 -6.14 -6.94
CA VAL A 122 14.51 -7.51 -6.42
C VAL A 122 14.02 -8.49 -7.48
N HIS A 123 12.90 -8.19 -8.15
CA HIS A 123 12.30 -9.06 -9.16
C HIS A 123 13.10 -9.10 -10.47
N ASN A 124 13.84 -8.04 -10.80
CA ASN A 124 14.69 -7.97 -12.00
C ASN A 124 16.17 -8.18 -11.68
N HIS A 125 16.51 -8.74 -10.51
CA HIS A 125 17.88 -9.10 -10.14
C HIS A 125 18.92 -7.96 -10.24
N GLY A 126 18.47 -6.72 -10.04
CA GLY A 126 19.29 -5.51 -10.10
C GLY A 126 19.36 -4.84 -11.47
N ASP A 127 18.72 -5.40 -12.49
CA ASP A 127 18.62 -4.79 -13.83
C ASP A 127 17.53 -3.70 -13.88
N SER A 128 17.59 -2.87 -14.92
CA SER A 128 16.55 -1.87 -15.20
C SER A 128 15.21 -2.55 -15.51
N PHE A 129 14.11 -1.88 -15.15
CA PHE A 129 12.76 -2.41 -15.26
C PHE A 129 11.76 -1.33 -15.66
N THR A 130 10.56 -1.74 -16.06
CA THR A 130 9.50 -0.82 -16.48
C THR A 130 8.43 -0.66 -15.40
N VAL A 131 7.78 0.51 -15.38
CA VAL A 131 6.62 0.78 -14.53
C VAL A 131 5.34 0.84 -15.33
N SER A 132 4.27 0.27 -14.75
CA SER A 132 2.91 0.25 -15.29
C SER A 132 1.90 0.53 -14.17
N VAL A 133 0.61 0.54 -14.50
CA VAL A 133 -0.48 0.65 -13.49
C VAL A 133 -0.46 -0.52 -12.50
N THR A 134 0.00 -1.71 -12.92
CA THR A 134 0.17 -2.84 -12.00
C THR A 134 1.30 -2.61 -11.02
N SER A 135 2.38 -1.95 -11.44
CA SER A 135 3.46 -1.50 -10.54
C SER A 135 2.95 -0.51 -9.48
N MET A 136 2.01 0.37 -9.86
CA MET A 136 1.35 1.29 -8.92
C MET A 136 0.50 0.54 -7.89
N LEU A 137 -0.25 -0.48 -8.31
CA LEU A 137 -1.01 -1.35 -7.40
C LEU A 137 -0.10 -2.08 -6.41
N THR A 138 0.98 -2.71 -6.88
CA THR A 138 1.94 -3.40 -6.01
C THR A 138 2.60 -2.45 -5.02
N ALA A 139 2.89 -1.21 -5.44
CA ALA A 139 3.45 -0.18 -4.57
C ALA A 139 2.46 0.23 -3.46
N ASP A 140 1.17 0.33 -3.77
CA ASP A 140 0.14 0.59 -2.77
C ASP A 140 -0.07 -0.60 -1.82
N PHE A 141 0.07 -1.85 -2.27
CA PHE A 141 0.04 -3.03 -1.38
C PHE A 141 1.20 -3.04 -0.38
N ALA A 142 2.41 -2.73 -0.85
CA ALA A 142 3.56 -2.57 0.04
C ALA A 142 3.37 -1.39 1.02
N SER A 143 2.79 -0.29 0.54
CA SER A 143 2.39 0.84 1.39
C SER A 143 1.38 0.42 2.46
N ALA A 144 0.37 -0.40 2.12
CA ALA A 144 -0.60 -0.92 3.08
C ALA A 144 0.08 -1.71 4.21
N ALA A 145 1.08 -2.54 3.91
CA ALA A 145 1.84 -3.27 4.93
C ALA A 145 2.50 -2.31 5.94
N VAL A 146 3.15 -1.25 5.44
CA VAL A 146 3.77 -0.21 6.28
C VAL A 146 2.72 0.54 7.11
N LEU A 147 1.53 0.79 6.55
CA LEU A 147 0.44 1.45 7.29
C LEU A 147 -0.15 0.56 8.39
N ILE A 148 -0.17 -0.75 8.20
CA ILE A 148 -0.51 -1.72 9.27
C ILE A 148 0.55 -1.67 10.37
N THR A 149 1.83 -1.64 10.01
CA THR A 149 2.92 -1.38 10.97
C THR A 149 2.74 -0.05 11.69
N PHE A 150 2.37 1.01 10.96
CA PHE A 150 2.12 2.31 11.54
C PHE A 150 0.96 2.28 12.54
N GLY A 151 -0.11 1.52 12.27
CA GLY A 151 -1.19 1.28 13.21
C GLY A 151 -0.69 0.71 14.54
N ALA A 152 0.21 -0.27 14.50
CA ALA A 152 0.83 -0.82 15.71
C ALA A 152 1.76 0.18 16.43
N LEU A 153 2.25 1.22 15.74
CA LEU A 153 3.18 2.23 16.27
C LEU A 153 2.52 3.61 16.52
N LEU A 154 1.23 3.72 16.24
CA LEU A 154 0.50 4.97 16.19
C LEU A 154 0.60 5.72 17.53
N GLY A 155 1.04 6.99 17.48
CA GLY A 155 1.22 7.82 18.68
C GLY A 155 2.49 7.53 19.49
N LYS A 156 3.31 6.54 19.10
CA LYS A 156 4.49 6.08 19.87
C LYS A 156 5.82 6.42 19.20
N THR A 157 5.81 6.73 17.91
CA THR A 157 6.99 7.05 17.11
C THR A 157 6.99 8.50 16.62
N SER A 158 8.18 9.04 16.41
CA SER A 158 8.38 10.32 15.74
C SER A 158 8.29 10.16 14.21
N PRO A 159 8.04 11.25 13.46
CA PRO A 159 8.01 11.20 12.00
C PRO A 159 9.30 10.64 11.39
N LEU A 160 10.46 11.02 11.95
CA LEU A 160 11.76 10.55 11.50
C LEU A 160 11.95 9.04 11.74
N GLN A 161 11.47 8.52 12.88
CA GLN A 161 11.49 7.08 13.14
C GLN A 161 10.63 6.34 12.11
N MET A 162 9.44 6.86 11.78
CA MET A 162 8.59 6.24 10.77
C MET A 162 9.20 6.26 9.37
N VAL A 163 9.91 7.33 8.99
CA VAL A 163 10.67 7.36 7.73
C VAL A 163 11.70 6.22 7.69
N ILE A 164 12.48 6.04 8.76
CA ILE A 164 13.49 4.97 8.84
C ILE A 164 12.84 3.59 8.81
N ILE A 165 11.77 3.39 9.60
CA ILE A 165 11.02 2.13 9.64
C ILE A 165 10.50 1.78 8.27
N THR A 166 9.88 2.73 7.56
CA THR A 166 9.36 2.54 6.20
C THR A 166 10.46 2.10 5.22
N LEU A 167 11.62 2.76 5.25
CA LEU A 167 12.73 2.42 4.36
C LEU A 167 13.24 0.99 4.60
N VAL A 168 13.31 0.55 5.85
CA VAL A 168 13.77 -0.80 6.21
C VAL A 168 12.68 -1.83 5.91
N GLU A 169 11.45 -1.57 6.33
CA GLU A 169 10.31 -2.47 6.20
C GLU A 169 10.03 -2.83 4.76
N ILE A 170 10.06 -1.86 3.83
CA ILE A 170 9.85 -2.11 2.41
C ILE A 170 10.90 -3.06 1.82
N VAL A 171 12.16 -2.97 2.26
CA VAL A 171 13.21 -3.92 1.82
C VAL A 171 12.91 -5.32 2.31
N VAL A 172 12.52 -5.46 3.58
CA VAL A 172 12.16 -6.76 4.15
C VAL A 172 10.89 -7.31 3.50
N PHE A 173 9.89 -6.47 3.25
CA PHE A 173 8.65 -6.81 2.55
C PHE A 173 8.95 -7.39 1.16
N ALA A 174 9.72 -6.67 0.34
CA ALA A 174 10.00 -7.09 -1.03
C ALA A 174 10.78 -8.42 -1.09
N VAL A 175 11.76 -8.61 -0.19
CA VAL A 175 12.49 -9.88 -0.09
C VAL A 175 11.58 -11.02 0.38
N ASN A 176 10.72 -10.76 1.37
CA ASN A 176 9.77 -11.73 1.89
C ASN A 176 8.73 -12.16 0.84
N GLU A 177 8.19 -11.19 0.12
CA GLU A 177 7.28 -11.41 -1.01
C GLU A 177 7.97 -12.21 -2.12
N TYR A 178 9.17 -11.82 -2.54
CA TYR A 178 9.93 -12.55 -3.56
C TYR A 178 10.18 -14.02 -3.16
N ILE A 179 10.62 -14.27 -1.93
CA ILE A 179 10.83 -15.65 -1.45
C ILE A 179 9.50 -16.42 -1.44
N GLY A 180 8.43 -15.83 -0.92
CA GLY A 180 7.14 -16.51 -0.80
C GLY A 180 6.47 -16.79 -2.15
N VAL A 181 6.38 -15.77 -3.00
CA VAL A 181 5.70 -15.83 -4.29
C VAL A 181 6.58 -16.48 -5.34
N GLU A 182 7.84 -16.07 -5.50
CA GLU A 182 8.70 -16.57 -6.58
C GLU A 182 9.41 -17.87 -6.26
N VAL A 183 9.89 -18.06 -5.02
CA VAL A 183 10.63 -19.28 -4.65
C VAL A 183 9.69 -20.38 -4.17
N PHE A 184 8.79 -20.07 -3.22
CA PHE A 184 7.87 -21.06 -2.66
C PHE A 184 6.57 -21.23 -3.43
N LYS A 185 6.29 -20.37 -4.42
CA LYS A 185 5.06 -20.41 -5.22
C LYS A 185 3.78 -20.36 -4.37
N ALA A 186 3.83 -19.59 -3.28
CA ALA A 186 2.68 -19.35 -2.42
C ALA A 186 1.60 -18.53 -3.15
N VAL A 187 0.34 -18.81 -2.87
CA VAL A 187 -0.82 -18.09 -3.44
C VAL A 187 -1.42 -17.20 -2.37
N ASP A 188 -1.35 -15.88 -2.57
CA ASP A 188 -1.82 -14.89 -1.59
C ASP A 188 -2.33 -13.61 -2.25
N ILE A 189 -3.36 -13.73 -3.10
CA ILE A 189 -3.76 -12.65 -4.01
C ILE A 189 -4.22 -11.36 -3.29
N GLY A 190 -4.86 -11.51 -2.12
CA GLY A 190 -5.28 -10.39 -1.29
C GLY A 190 -4.26 -10.01 -0.21
N GLY A 191 -3.05 -10.57 -0.23
CA GLY A 191 -1.98 -10.23 0.70
C GLY A 191 -2.25 -10.59 2.17
N SER A 192 -3.04 -11.63 2.45
CA SER A 192 -3.31 -12.06 3.83
C SER A 192 -2.02 -12.40 4.60
N MET A 193 -1.05 -13.03 3.92
CA MET A 193 0.26 -13.36 4.48
C MET A 193 1.26 -12.22 4.28
N PHE A 194 1.47 -11.77 3.05
CA PHE A 194 2.57 -10.88 2.70
C PHE A 194 2.30 -9.41 3.03
N VAL A 195 1.04 -8.97 3.10
CA VAL A 195 0.66 -7.61 3.50
C VAL A 195 0.20 -7.58 4.94
N HIS A 196 -0.90 -8.28 5.27
CA HIS A 196 -1.59 -8.13 6.53
C HIS A 196 -0.84 -8.78 7.70
N ALA A 197 -0.54 -10.09 7.62
CA ALA A 197 0.20 -10.78 8.66
C ALA A 197 1.61 -10.20 8.80
N PHE A 198 2.31 -9.99 7.69
CA PHE A 198 3.64 -9.38 7.68
C PHE A 198 3.65 -8.02 8.39
N GLY A 199 2.84 -7.05 7.96
CA GLY A 199 2.81 -5.71 8.54
C GLY A 199 2.39 -5.74 10.02
N ALA A 200 1.42 -6.58 10.37
CA ALA A 200 0.99 -6.71 11.76
C ALA A 200 2.12 -7.22 12.67
N TYR A 201 2.78 -8.33 12.30
CA TYR A 201 3.84 -8.90 13.12
C TYR A 201 5.12 -8.07 13.10
N PHE A 202 5.45 -7.42 11.98
CA PHE A 202 6.56 -6.48 11.90
C PHE A 202 6.32 -5.29 12.84
N GLY A 203 5.15 -4.65 12.75
CA GLY A 203 4.79 -3.54 13.62
C GLY A 203 4.73 -3.90 15.10
N LEU A 204 4.21 -5.09 15.46
CA LEU A 204 4.23 -5.58 16.84
C LEU A 204 5.67 -5.82 17.35
N ALA A 205 6.55 -6.40 16.52
CA ALA A 205 7.95 -6.58 16.87
C ALA A 205 8.66 -5.25 17.10
N VAL A 206 8.45 -4.26 16.21
CA VAL A 206 9.00 -2.91 16.39
C VAL A 206 8.42 -2.24 17.64
N SER A 207 7.10 -2.36 17.88
CA SER A 207 6.46 -1.80 19.07
C SER A 207 7.03 -2.43 20.36
N ARG A 208 7.39 -3.70 20.32
CA ARG A 208 8.00 -4.41 21.46
C ARG A 208 9.43 -3.95 21.73
N VAL A 209 10.20 -3.66 20.69
CA VAL A 209 11.58 -3.14 20.81
C VAL A 209 11.58 -1.69 21.26
N LEU A 210 10.64 -0.87 20.78
CA LEU A 210 10.49 0.55 21.13
C LEU A 210 9.65 0.78 22.39
N HIS A 211 9.42 -0.27 23.20
CA HIS A 211 8.62 -0.17 24.41
C HIS A 211 9.18 0.89 25.36
N ARG A 212 8.26 1.67 25.93
CA ARG A 212 8.53 2.74 26.88
C ARG A 212 7.44 2.79 27.93
N GLU A 213 7.82 2.65 29.20
CA GLU A 213 6.85 2.66 30.31
C GLU A 213 6.04 3.96 30.40
N ASP A 214 6.63 5.10 30.05
CA ASP A 214 5.94 6.40 30.12
C ASP A 214 4.83 6.53 29.06
N VAL A 215 5.02 5.86 27.91
CA VAL A 215 4.03 5.76 26.84
C VAL A 215 2.92 4.79 27.23
N GLU A 216 3.27 3.62 27.78
CA GLU A 216 2.31 2.61 28.25
C GLU A 216 1.38 3.15 29.35
N LYS A 217 1.91 3.94 30.28
CA LYS A 217 1.13 4.53 31.39
C LYS A 217 0.29 5.75 30.95
N SER A 218 0.41 6.19 29.70
CA SER A 218 -0.27 7.37 29.16
C SER A 218 -1.79 7.17 29.06
N GLN A 219 -2.56 8.17 29.50
CA GLN A 219 -4.03 8.19 29.41
C GLN A 219 -4.55 8.81 28.08
N LYS A 220 -3.65 8.99 27.11
CA LYS A 220 -3.95 9.63 25.82
C LYS A 220 -4.49 8.64 24.78
N GLU A 221 -4.26 7.34 24.98
CA GLU A 221 -4.85 6.28 24.16
C GLU A 221 -6.36 6.22 24.43
N GLY A 222 -7.15 6.43 23.38
CA GLY A 222 -8.60 6.46 23.45
C GLY A 222 -9.20 7.54 22.55
N SER A 223 -10.52 7.51 22.42
CA SER A 223 -11.27 8.32 21.48
C SER A 223 -12.19 9.34 22.15
N VAL A 224 -12.79 10.19 21.31
CA VAL A 224 -13.94 11.05 21.60
C VAL A 224 -14.89 10.97 20.42
N TYR A 225 -16.16 11.35 20.62
CA TYR A 225 -17.21 11.22 19.59
C TYR A 225 -16.78 11.63 18.18
N HIS A 226 -16.20 12.83 18.01
CA HIS A 226 -15.78 13.30 16.70
C HIS A 226 -14.57 12.55 16.11
N SER A 227 -13.64 12.07 16.96
CA SER A 227 -12.49 11.30 16.46
C SER A 227 -12.94 9.93 15.96
N ASP A 228 -13.91 9.31 16.62
CA ASP A 228 -14.54 8.08 16.16
C ASP A 228 -15.35 8.28 14.88
N MET A 229 -16.11 9.38 14.77
CA MET A 229 -16.82 9.70 13.51
C MET A 229 -15.87 9.82 12.32
N PHE A 230 -14.68 10.39 12.51
CA PHE A 230 -13.64 10.39 11.47
C PHE A 230 -13.06 9.00 11.22
N ALA A 231 -12.83 8.19 12.26
CA ALA A 231 -12.38 6.82 12.10
C ALA A 231 -13.35 5.97 11.27
N VAL A 232 -14.66 6.14 11.48
CA VAL A 232 -15.71 5.46 10.70
C VAL A 232 -15.63 5.80 9.21
N VAL A 233 -15.29 7.04 8.85
CA VAL A 233 -15.08 7.41 7.44
C VAL A 233 -13.99 6.52 6.83
N GLY A 234 -12.85 6.37 7.51
CA GLY A 234 -11.78 5.46 7.08
C GLY A 234 -12.26 4.02 6.96
N SER A 235 -12.94 3.49 7.98
CA SER A 235 -13.50 2.13 7.98
C SER A 235 -14.43 1.87 6.80
N VAL A 236 -15.31 2.82 6.47
CA VAL A 236 -16.28 2.67 5.37
C VAL A 236 -15.58 2.68 4.01
N PHE A 237 -14.59 3.55 3.79
CA PHE A 237 -13.82 3.55 2.55
C PHE A 237 -13.01 2.26 2.37
N LEU A 238 -12.40 1.75 3.44
CA LEU A 238 -11.74 0.45 3.41
C LEU A 238 -12.74 -0.66 3.07
N TRP A 239 -13.88 -0.71 3.75
CA TRP A 239 -14.90 -1.74 3.55
C TRP A 239 -15.46 -1.75 2.12
N MET A 240 -15.77 -0.58 1.56
CA MET A 240 -16.35 -0.50 0.21
C MET A 240 -15.36 -0.88 -0.90
N PHE A 241 -14.08 -0.58 -0.72
CA PHE A 241 -13.05 -0.78 -1.76
C PHE A 241 -12.21 -2.04 -1.59
N TRP A 242 -12.37 -2.78 -0.49
CA TRP A 242 -11.67 -4.06 -0.28
C TRP A 242 -11.90 -5.11 -1.38
N PRO A 243 -13.07 -5.22 -2.03
CA PRO A 243 -13.24 -6.13 -3.16
C PRO A 243 -12.22 -5.86 -4.27
N SER A 244 -11.94 -4.59 -4.59
CA SER A 244 -10.90 -4.19 -5.55
C SER A 244 -9.51 -4.56 -5.03
N PHE A 245 -9.21 -4.32 -3.75
CA PHE A 245 -7.93 -4.69 -3.13
C PHE A 245 -7.62 -6.20 -3.29
N ASN A 246 -8.59 -7.06 -2.99
CA ASN A 246 -8.41 -8.51 -3.08
C ASN A 246 -8.43 -9.06 -4.50
N SER A 247 -8.89 -8.29 -5.49
CA SER A 247 -9.05 -8.75 -6.87
C SER A 247 -8.09 -8.08 -7.86
N ALA A 248 -7.41 -6.99 -7.50
CA ALA A 248 -6.72 -6.12 -8.45
C ALA A 248 -5.71 -6.86 -9.34
N LEU A 249 -4.97 -7.82 -8.77
CA LEU A 249 -3.96 -8.61 -9.50
C LEU A 249 -4.44 -10.04 -9.81
N ALA A 250 -5.69 -10.39 -9.49
CA ALA A 250 -6.25 -11.68 -9.84
C ALA A 250 -6.48 -11.76 -11.36
N VAL A 251 -6.22 -12.93 -11.96
CA VAL A 251 -6.35 -13.14 -13.40
C VAL A 251 -7.69 -13.78 -13.77
N GLU A 252 -8.23 -13.38 -14.93
CA GLU A 252 -9.40 -14.00 -15.55
C GLU A 252 -10.61 -14.13 -14.59
N ASP A 253 -11.28 -15.29 -14.58
CA ASP A 253 -12.46 -15.56 -13.75
C ASP A 253 -12.17 -15.50 -12.25
N ALA A 254 -10.89 -15.64 -11.83
CA ALA A 254 -10.52 -15.54 -10.42
C ALA A 254 -10.75 -14.13 -9.88
N GLN A 255 -10.60 -13.10 -10.71
CA GLN A 255 -10.87 -11.71 -10.34
C GLN A 255 -12.33 -11.51 -9.94
N HIS A 256 -13.26 -11.97 -10.78
CA HIS A 256 -14.69 -11.86 -10.48
C HIS A 256 -15.06 -12.62 -9.19
N ARG A 257 -14.52 -13.83 -9.00
CA ARG A 257 -14.75 -14.59 -7.76
C ARG A 257 -14.15 -13.89 -6.53
N ALA A 258 -12.98 -13.27 -6.64
CA ALA A 258 -12.35 -12.53 -5.55
C ALA A 258 -13.21 -11.34 -5.12
N VAL A 259 -13.79 -10.59 -6.08
CA VAL A 259 -14.74 -9.50 -5.79
C VAL A 259 -15.95 -10.02 -5.02
N LEU A 260 -16.64 -11.04 -5.56
CA LEU A 260 -17.87 -11.57 -4.96
C LEU A 260 -17.62 -12.15 -3.55
N ASN A 261 -16.57 -12.95 -3.41
CA ASN A 261 -16.25 -13.58 -2.13
C ASN A 261 -15.86 -12.54 -1.07
N THR A 262 -15.09 -11.51 -1.45
CA THR A 262 -14.73 -10.43 -0.53
C THR A 262 -15.96 -9.64 -0.09
N TYR A 263 -16.86 -9.30 -1.03
CA TYR A 263 -18.09 -8.59 -0.73
C TYR A 263 -18.96 -9.34 0.30
N PHE A 264 -19.21 -10.63 0.07
CA PHE A 264 -20.02 -11.42 1.00
C PHE A 264 -19.32 -11.72 2.33
N ALA A 265 -18.00 -11.92 2.31
CA ALA A 265 -17.22 -12.09 3.54
C ALA A 265 -17.29 -10.83 4.42
N LEU A 266 -17.19 -9.65 3.82
CA LEU A 266 -17.31 -8.36 4.50
C LEU A 266 -18.71 -8.09 5.06
N ALA A 267 -19.76 -8.49 4.34
CA ALA A 267 -21.13 -8.39 4.83
C ALA A 267 -21.35 -9.31 6.05
N ALA A 268 -20.89 -10.55 5.96
CA ALA A 268 -20.99 -11.52 7.05
C ALA A 268 -20.17 -11.10 8.28
N CYS A 269 -18.94 -10.61 8.08
CA CYS A 269 -18.10 -10.16 9.20
C CYS A 269 -18.71 -8.94 9.89
N CYS A 270 -19.27 -7.99 9.15
CA CYS A 270 -19.92 -6.80 9.73
C CYS A 270 -21.06 -7.18 10.68
N VAL A 271 -22.03 -7.98 10.21
CA VAL A 271 -23.15 -8.43 11.05
C VAL A 271 -22.66 -9.20 12.28
N THR A 272 -21.66 -10.08 12.09
CA THR A 272 -21.08 -10.87 13.19
C THR A 272 -20.36 -9.98 14.20
N THR A 273 -19.61 -8.96 13.77
CA THR A 273 -18.94 -8.00 14.65
C THR A 273 -19.94 -7.22 15.48
N PHE A 274 -21.05 -6.73 14.91
CA PHE A 274 -22.10 -6.06 15.69
C PHE A 274 -22.75 -7.00 16.71
N ALA A 275 -23.04 -8.24 16.32
CA ALA A 275 -23.59 -9.24 17.24
C ALA A 275 -22.64 -9.52 18.41
N LEU A 276 -21.35 -9.73 18.13
CA LEU A 276 -20.33 -9.97 19.16
C LEU A 276 -20.09 -8.75 20.03
N SER A 277 -20.05 -7.54 19.46
CA SER A 277 -19.90 -6.28 20.21
C SER A 277 -21.01 -6.12 21.25
N SER A 278 -22.26 -6.38 20.87
CA SER A 278 -23.40 -6.36 21.81
C SER A 278 -23.36 -7.50 22.83
N VAL A 279 -22.94 -8.71 22.44
CA VAL A 279 -22.86 -9.86 23.37
C VAL A 279 -21.77 -9.66 24.44
N LEU A 280 -20.66 -9.02 24.06
CA LEU A 280 -19.51 -8.83 24.95
C LEU A 280 -19.64 -7.57 25.82
N ASP A 281 -20.49 -6.60 25.45
CA ASP A 281 -20.78 -5.44 26.29
C ASP A 281 -21.77 -5.77 27.42
N LYS A 282 -21.45 -5.28 28.63
CA LYS A 282 -22.25 -5.46 29.85
C LYS A 282 -23.68 -4.88 29.78
N HIS A 283 -23.94 -3.97 28.84
CA HIS A 283 -25.24 -3.31 28.64
C HIS A 283 -25.81 -3.56 27.24
N SER A 284 -25.24 -4.53 26.50
CA SER A 284 -25.63 -4.87 25.13
C SER A 284 -25.55 -3.71 24.14
N LYS A 285 -24.66 -2.75 24.38
CA LYS A 285 -24.39 -1.62 23.48
C LYS A 285 -23.28 -1.99 22.49
N PHE A 286 -23.21 -1.25 21.39
CA PHE A 286 -22.10 -1.35 20.45
C PHE A 286 -20.92 -0.49 20.91
N ASP A 287 -19.73 -1.08 20.88
CA ASP A 287 -18.47 -0.34 20.87
C ASP A 287 -18.15 0.08 19.42
N MET A 288 -17.55 1.26 19.29
CA MET A 288 -17.18 1.82 17.99
C MET A 288 -15.80 1.33 17.51
N VAL A 289 -14.97 0.82 18.43
CA VAL A 289 -13.67 0.20 18.14
C VAL A 289 -13.84 -1.29 17.81
#